data_AF-A0A9W7I6T8-F1
#
_entry.id   AF-A0A9W7I6T8-F1
#
_cell.length_a   1.000
_cell.length_b   1.000
_cell.length_c   1.000
_cell.angle_alpha   90.00
_cell.angle_beta   90.00
_cell.angle_gamma   90.00
#
_symmetry.space_group_name_H-M   'P 1'
#
loop_
_entity.id
_entity.type
_entity.pdbx_description
1 polymer ?
#
loop_
_entity_poly.entity_id
_entity_poly.type
_entity_poly.pdbx_seq_one_letter_code
_entity_poly.pdbx_strand_id
1 'polypeptide(L)'
;MCTHLPSHRLPRHLSQQFTRHPSHQCTHLPSHQTPKPPTYPTPKPPTYPSSPPAKPPTYPKPTRSHVAVQGVVYCKSCKYAGVDTLLGAKPVIGATVRLACKDTKNELTVQFKTDKNGYFFLQAPYTISNFSIRKCSISLVSSPLKSCSVKK
;
A
#
# COMPACT_ATOMS: atom_id res chain seq x y z
N MET A 1 6.76 30.24 2.64
CA MET A 1 6.92 28.88 2.08
C MET A 1 7.06 29.05 0.58
N CYS A 2 7.98 28.33 -0.07
CA CYS A 2 8.22 28.38 -1.53
C CYS A 2 7.86 27.01 -2.15
N THR A 3 7.21 27.02 -3.31
CA THR A 3 6.61 25.87 -4.03
C THR A 3 7.54 25.24 -5.08
N HIS A 4 7.42 23.92 -5.33
CA HIS A 4 7.33 23.27 -6.66
C HIS A 4 7.26 21.72 -6.55
N LEU A 5 6.61 21.08 -7.53
CA LEU A 5 6.29 19.64 -7.64
C LEU A 5 6.99 19.01 -8.87
N PRO A 6 7.48 17.75 -8.86
CA PRO A 6 7.80 17.01 -10.07
C PRO A 6 6.88 15.79 -10.34
N SER A 7 6.58 15.61 -11.62
CA SER A 7 5.75 14.56 -12.23
C SER A 7 6.65 13.45 -12.78
N HIS A 8 6.36 12.18 -12.49
CA HIS A 8 7.01 11.03 -13.12
C HIS A 8 5.99 10.00 -13.65
N ARG A 9 6.12 9.66 -14.94
CA ARG A 9 5.39 8.59 -15.64
C ARG A 9 6.17 7.26 -15.56
N LEU A 10 5.48 6.12 -15.51
CA LEU A 10 6.04 4.76 -15.65
C LEU A 10 5.86 4.19 -17.08
N PRO A 11 6.71 3.22 -17.53
CA PRO A 11 6.62 2.59 -18.86
C PRO A 11 5.80 1.29 -18.90
N ARG A 12 5.32 0.96 -20.12
CA ARG A 12 4.48 -0.19 -20.53
C ARG A 12 5.23 -1.53 -20.56
N HIS A 13 4.52 -2.62 -20.27
CA HIS A 13 4.97 -4.01 -20.34
C HIS A 13 4.73 -4.64 -21.74
N LEU A 14 5.68 -5.43 -22.26
CA LEU A 14 5.66 -6.05 -23.59
C LEU A 14 5.16 -7.52 -23.52
N SER A 15 4.33 -7.93 -24.49
CA SER A 15 3.77 -9.28 -24.66
C SER A 15 4.71 -10.22 -25.42
N GLN A 16 4.77 -11.51 -25.07
CA GLN A 16 5.43 -12.56 -25.88
C GLN A 16 4.40 -13.57 -26.42
N GLN A 17 4.48 -13.88 -27.72
CA GLN A 17 3.71 -14.90 -28.43
C GLN A 17 4.57 -16.15 -28.69
N PHE A 18 3.96 -17.32 -28.69
CA PHE A 18 4.57 -18.65 -28.86
C PHE A 18 4.33 -19.17 -30.29
N THR A 19 5.37 -19.57 -31.02
CA THR A 19 5.29 -20.15 -32.37
C THR A 19 5.28 -21.68 -32.35
N ARG A 20 4.42 -22.30 -33.17
CA ARG A 20 4.34 -23.76 -33.43
C ARG A 20 5.21 -24.16 -34.63
N HIS A 21 5.81 -25.36 -34.61
CA HIS A 21 6.50 -26.00 -35.75
C HIS A 21 5.64 -27.08 -36.45
N PRO A 22 5.88 -27.38 -37.75
CA PRO A 22 5.01 -28.23 -38.58
C PRO A 22 5.52 -29.68 -38.80
N SER A 23 4.57 -30.49 -39.28
CA SER A 23 4.55 -31.96 -39.47
C SER A 23 5.50 -32.52 -40.54
N HIS A 24 5.96 -33.76 -40.34
CA HIS A 24 6.44 -34.63 -41.42
C HIS A 24 5.76 -36.02 -41.34
N GLN A 25 5.12 -36.42 -42.44
CA GLN A 25 4.60 -37.77 -42.71
C GLN A 25 5.73 -38.68 -43.21
N CYS A 26 5.64 -39.98 -42.91
CA CYS A 26 6.40 -41.03 -43.61
C CYS A 26 5.50 -42.19 -44.04
N THR A 27 5.85 -42.74 -45.19
CA THR A 27 5.18 -43.67 -46.10
C THR A 27 5.08 -45.12 -45.59
N HIS A 28 4.04 -45.83 -46.05
CA HIS A 28 3.73 -47.24 -45.74
C HIS A 28 4.68 -48.24 -46.41
N LEU A 29 5.07 -49.31 -45.70
CA LEU A 29 5.73 -50.53 -46.22
C LEU A 29 4.93 -51.79 -45.77
N PRO A 30 4.92 -52.91 -46.52
CA PRO A 30 3.88 -53.94 -46.42
C PRO A 30 3.99 -54.86 -45.21
N SER A 31 2.82 -55.35 -44.80
CA SER A 31 2.53 -56.17 -43.62
C SER A 31 3.09 -57.60 -43.75
N HIS A 32 4.04 -57.96 -42.89
CA HIS A 32 4.31 -59.35 -42.52
C HIS A 32 3.70 -59.62 -41.15
N GLN A 33 2.80 -60.61 -41.08
CA GLN A 33 2.05 -60.96 -39.88
C GLN A 33 2.96 -61.62 -38.83
N THR A 34 3.07 -61.00 -37.66
CA THR A 34 3.66 -61.62 -36.46
C THR A 34 2.60 -62.43 -35.70
N PRO A 35 2.96 -63.59 -35.11
CA PRO A 35 2.05 -64.38 -34.28
C PRO A 35 1.51 -63.57 -33.10
N LYS A 36 0.21 -63.72 -32.77
CA LYS A 36 -0.40 -63.07 -31.60
C LYS A 36 0.30 -63.54 -30.31
N PRO A 37 0.81 -62.64 -29.46
CA PRO A 37 1.36 -63.02 -28.17
C PRO A 37 0.23 -63.46 -27.20
N PRO A 38 0.54 -64.32 -26.23
CA PRO A 38 -0.45 -64.80 -25.25
C PRO A 38 -0.98 -63.64 -24.40
N THR A 39 -2.30 -63.63 -24.20
CA THR A 39 -2.99 -62.62 -23.39
C THR A 39 -2.77 -62.90 -21.90
N TYR A 40 -1.99 -62.05 -21.23
CA TYR A 40 -1.94 -62.01 -19.77
C TYR A 40 -3.07 -61.11 -19.24
N PRO A 41 -3.71 -61.45 -18.09
CA PRO A 41 -4.70 -60.58 -17.48
C PRO A 41 -4.04 -59.27 -17.03
N THR A 42 -4.54 -58.13 -17.55
CA THR A 42 -4.10 -56.80 -17.16
C THR A 42 -4.42 -56.55 -15.68
N PRO A 43 -3.45 -56.19 -14.82
CA PRO A 43 -3.76 -55.73 -13.47
C PRO A 43 -4.63 -54.48 -13.53
N LYS A 44 -5.80 -54.49 -12.87
CA LYS A 44 -6.62 -53.28 -12.74
C LYS A 44 -5.79 -52.21 -12.00
N PRO A 45 -5.74 -50.95 -12.48
CA PRO A 45 -5.06 -49.89 -11.76
C PRO A 45 -5.73 -49.68 -10.39
N PRO A 46 -4.96 -49.42 -9.32
CA PRO A 46 -5.52 -49.17 -8.00
C PRO A 46 -6.42 -47.95 -8.05
N THR A 47 -7.67 -48.12 -7.57
CA THR A 47 -8.61 -47.03 -7.39
C THR A 47 -8.21 -46.24 -6.15
N TYR A 48 -7.54 -45.10 -6.33
CA TYR A 48 -7.26 -44.20 -5.21
C TYR A 48 -8.54 -43.45 -4.82
N PRO A 49 -8.89 -43.35 -3.54
CA PRO A 49 -10.00 -42.50 -3.11
C PRO A 49 -9.69 -41.05 -3.48
N SER A 50 -10.62 -40.40 -4.19
CA SER A 50 -10.53 -38.98 -4.49
C SER A 50 -10.50 -38.19 -3.18
N SER A 51 -9.36 -37.58 -2.86
CA SER A 51 -9.26 -36.69 -1.70
C SER A 51 -10.28 -35.54 -1.86
N PRO A 52 -11.03 -35.16 -0.82
CA PRO A 52 -11.95 -34.04 -0.91
C PRO A 52 -11.22 -32.74 -1.29
N PRO A 53 -11.88 -31.80 -2.01
CA PRO A 53 -11.27 -30.54 -2.41
C PRO A 53 -10.68 -29.80 -1.21
N ALA A 54 -9.42 -29.37 -1.32
CA ALA A 54 -8.78 -28.58 -0.29
C ALA A 54 -9.62 -27.31 -0.01
N LYS A 55 -9.92 -27.05 1.27
CA LYS A 55 -10.61 -25.83 1.66
C LYS A 55 -9.75 -24.61 1.26
N PRO A 56 -10.36 -23.54 0.74
CA PRO A 56 -9.60 -22.35 0.38
C PRO A 56 -8.90 -21.74 1.61
N PRO A 57 -7.73 -21.12 1.42
CA PRO A 57 -7.01 -20.47 2.50
C PRO A 57 -7.89 -19.37 3.12
N THR A 58 -8.03 -19.41 4.45
CA THR A 58 -8.75 -18.40 5.20
C THR A 58 -7.78 -17.28 5.57
N TYR A 59 -8.02 -16.08 5.06
CA TYR A 59 -7.25 -14.89 5.43
C TYR A 59 -7.93 -14.16 6.60
N PRO A 60 -7.17 -13.71 7.62
CA PRO A 60 -7.73 -12.92 8.70
C PRO A 60 -8.30 -11.60 8.14
N LYS A 61 -9.55 -11.29 8.51
CA LYS A 61 -10.18 -10.03 8.13
C LYS A 61 -9.48 -8.88 8.87
N PRO A 62 -9.19 -7.74 8.21
CA PRO A 62 -8.59 -6.61 8.88
C PRO A 62 -9.52 -6.09 10.00
N THR A 63 -8.99 -5.95 11.21
CA THR A 63 -9.73 -5.46 12.37
C THR A 63 -9.67 -3.94 12.47
N ARG A 64 -10.77 -3.33 12.91
CA ARG A 64 -10.84 -1.88 13.17
C ARG A 64 -10.07 -1.54 14.45
N SER A 65 -9.14 -0.59 14.37
CA SER A 65 -8.38 -0.10 15.52
C SER A 65 -8.48 1.43 15.66
N HIS A 66 -8.32 1.90 16.90
CA HIS A 66 -8.15 3.33 17.22
C HIS A 66 -6.81 3.82 16.70
N VAL A 67 -6.75 5.11 16.38
CA VAL A 67 -5.55 5.76 15.86
C VAL A 67 -5.17 6.92 16.74
N ALA A 68 -3.87 7.08 16.95
CA ALA A 68 -3.30 8.29 17.55
C ALA A 68 -2.28 8.87 16.57
N VAL A 69 -2.09 10.19 16.66
CA VAL A 69 -1.16 10.95 15.83
C VAL A 69 -0.19 11.67 16.76
N GLN A 70 1.10 11.60 16.46
CA GLN A 70 2.13 12.32 17.19
C GLN A 70 3.07 13.06 16.24
N GLY A 71 3.68 14.13 16.71
CA GLY A 71 4.65 14.89 15.95
C GLY A 71 5.23 16.08 16.71
N VAL A 72 6.14 16.81 16.06
CA VAL A 72 6.77 18.02 16.61
C VAL A 72 6.71 19.13 15.57
N VAL A 73 6.39 20.35 16.00
CA VAL A 73 6.40 21.54 15.16
C VAL A 73 7.69 22.31 15.40
N TYR A 74 8.45 22.53 14.33
CA TYR A 74 9.68 23.30 14.34
C TYR A 74 9.54 24.60 13.54
N CYS A 75 10.18 25.66 14.04
CA CYS A 75 10.46 26.85 13.27
C CYS A 75 11.85 26.74 12.66
N LYS A 76 11.89 26.60 11.34
CA LYS A 76 13.12 26.53 10.55
C LYS A 76 13.58 27.93 10.15
N SER A 77 14.89 28.16 10.22
CA SER A 77 15.50 29.40 9.74
C SER A 77 15.35 29.55 8.21
N CYS A 78 15.13 30.78 7.75
CA CYS A 78 15.03 31.10 6.32
C CYS A 78 16.30 30.78 5.52
N LYS A 79 17.46 30.68 6.19
CA LYS A 79 18.72 30.28 5.54
C LYS A 79 18.66 28.86 4.92
N TYR A 80 17.71 28.04 5.38
CA TYR A 80 17.46 26.68 4.86
C TYR A 80 16.12 26.59 4.12
N ALA A 81 15.66 27.69 3.51
CA ALA A 81 14.49 27.65 2.64
C ALA A 81 14.71 26.65 1.49
N GLY A 82 13.71 25.81 1.19
CA GLY A 82 13.80 24.77 0.16
C GLY A 82 14.57 23.49 0.54
N VAL A 83 15.33 23.50 1.64
CA VAL A 83 16.08 22.32 2.11
C VAL A 83 15.35 21.66 3.27
N ASP A 84 15.18 20.34 3.21
CA ASP A 84 14.61 19.57 4.33
C ASP A 84 15.68 19.33 5.40
N THR A 85 15.85 20.31 6.29
CA THR A 85 16.79 20.22 7.41
C THR A 85 16.20 20.89 8.64
N LEU A 86 16.48 20.27 9.79
CA LEU A 86 16.15 20.79 11.12
C LEU A 86 17.34 21.44 11.82
N LEU A 87 18.46 21.66 11.11
CA LEU A 87 19.63 22.31 11.68
C LEU A 87 19.30 23.73 12.16
N GLY A 88 19.53 23.98 13.46
CA GLY A 88 19.19 25.25 14.10
C GLY A 88 17.70 25.58 14.15
N ALA A 89 16.82 24.63 13.82
CA ALA A 89 15.38 24.79 13.97
C ALA A 89 15.00 24.68 15.45
N LYS A 90 14.07 25.53 15.89
CA LYS A 90 13.62 25.56 17.29
C LYS A 90 12.20 25.03 17.40
N PRO A 91 11.87 24.22 18.42
CA PRO A 91 10.51 23.78 18.63
C PRO A 91 9.58 24.97 18.89
N VAL A 92 8.34 24.89 18.37
CA VAL A 92 7.35 25.95 18.52
C VAL A 92 6.34 25.56 19.58
N ILE A 93 6.38 26.26 20.71
CA ILE A 93 5.45 26.09 21.81
C ILE A 93 4.12 26.74 21.47
N GLY A 94 2.99 26.08 21.73
CA GLY A 94 1.65 26.66 21.55
C GLY A 94 1.22 26.87 20.10
N ALA A 95 1.90 26.23 19.14
CA ALA A 95 1.46 26.20 17.74
C ALA A 95 0.14 25.45 17.61
N THR A 96 -0.79 25.98 16.82
CA THR A 96 -2.08 25.33 16.58
C THR A 96 -1.97 24.43 15.36
N VAL A 97 -2.25 23.14 15.55
CA VAL A 97 -2.24 22.13 14.49
C VAL A 97 -3.65 21.57 14.34
N ARG A 98 -4.04 21.29 13.11
CA ARG A 98 -5.36 20.77 12.72
C ARG A 98 -5.21 19.40 12.09
N LEU A 99 -5.91 18.42 12.66
CA LEU A 99 -6.22 17.15 12.00
C LEU A 99 -7.58 17.30 11.32
N ALA A 100 -7.61 17.18 9.99
CA ALA A 100 -8.83 17.22 9.19
C ALA A 100 -9.01 15.89 8.47
N CYS A 101 -10.13 15.20 8.68
CA CYS A 101 -10.49 13.97 7.99
C CYS A 101 -11.70 14.22 7.11
N LYS A 102 -11.53 14.08 5.80
CA LYS A 102 -12.61 14.29 4.84
C LYS A 102 -13.17 12.94 4.42
N ASP A 103 -14.33 12.57 4.96
CA ASP A 103 -15.11 11.49 4.38
C ASP A 103 -16.11 12.05 3.36
N THR A 104 -16.73 11.18 2.55
CA THR A 104 -17.66 11.57 1.47
C THR A 104 -18.90 12.32 1.96
N LYS A 105 -19.18 12.31 3.27
CA LYS A 105 -20.36 12.93 3.88
C LYS A 105 -20.05 13.89 5.03
N ASN A 106 -18.90 13.77 5.69
CA ASN A 106 -18.57 14.51 6.91
C ASN A 106 -17.11 14.95 6.91
N GLU A 107 -16.86 16.19 7.35
CA GLU A 107 -15.52 16.70 7.65
C GLU A 107 -15.32 16.73 9.16
N LEU A 108 -14.51 15.82 9.68
CA LEU A 108 -14.08 15.85 11.07
C LEU A 108 -12.84 16.72 11.18
N THR A 109 -12.89 17.71 12.05
CA THR A 109 -11.77 18.61 12.32
C THR A 109 -11.49 18.68 13.80
N VAL A 110 -10.24 18.41 14.19
CA VAL A 110 -9.76 18.56 15.57
C VAL A 110 -8.54 19.46 15.56
N GLN A 111 -8.52 20.44 16.46
CA GLN A 111 -7.39 21.34 16.66
C GLN A 111 -6.76 21.12 18.02
N PHE A 112 -5.44 21.24 18.08
CA PHE A 112 -4.68 21.11 19.32
C PHE A 112 -3.47 22.04 19.30
N LYS A 113 -2.95 22.32 20.51
CA LYS A 113 -1.75 23.13 20.69
C LYS A 113 -0.57 22.24 21.04
N THR A 114 0.60 22.60 20.52
CA THR A 114 1.86 21.96 20.88
C THR A 114 2.28 22.32 22.31
N ASP A 115 3.00 21.39 22.94
CA ASP A 115 3.55 21.56 24.28
C ASP A 115 4.84 22.40 24.30
N LYS A 116 5.50 22.47 25.47
CA LYS A 116 6.76 23.19 25.69
C LYS A 116 7.93 22.71 24.82
N ASN A 117 7.87 21.52 24.26
CA ASN A 117 8.86 20.94 23.35
C ASN A 117 8.43 21.05 21.89
N GLY A 118 7.33 21.77 21.61
CA GLY A 118 6.70 21.79 20.29
C GLY A 118 6.07 20.46 19.89
N TYR A 119 5.99 19.51 20.82
CA TYR A 119 5.44 18.18 20.60
C TYR A 119 3.93 18.20 20.72
N PHE A 120 3.28 17.27 20.04
CA PHE A 120 1.86 17.01 20.18
C PHE A 120 1.56 15.52 20.11
N PHE A 121 0.55 15.12 20.88
CA PHE A 121 -0.04 13.80 20.83
C PHE A 121 -1.55 13.95 20.81
N LEU A 122 -2.17 13.52 19.71
CA LEU A 122 -3.62 13.54 19.54
C LEU A 122 -4.13 12.11 19.46
N GLN A 123 -4.92 11.72 20.46
CA GLN A 123 -5.79 10.56 20.31
C GLN A 123 -6.95 10.97 19.40
N ALA A 124 -7.03 10.34 18.23
CA ALA A 124 -8.10 10.63 17.30
C ALA A 124 -9.43 10.21 17.96
N PRO A 125 -10.52 10.99 17.82
CA PRO A 125 -11.82 10.59 18.33
C PRO A 125 -12.23 9.23 17.75
N TYR A 126 -13.04 8.47 18.50
CA TYR A 126 -13.52 7.11 18.18
C TYR A 126 -14.10 6.93 16.76
N THR A 127 -14.47 8.02 16.11
CA THR A 127 -14.96 8.07 14.73
C THR A 127 -13.85 7.80 13.70
N ILE A 128 -12.58 8.08 14.00
CA ILE A 128 -11.43 7.80 13.13
C ILE A 128 -10.87 6.42 13.46
N SER A 129 -10.83 5.55 12.45
CA SER A 129 -10.16 4.26 12.55
C SER A 129 -9.02 4.15 11.55
N ASN A 130 -8.22 3.08 11.66
CA ASN A 130 -7.12 2.80 10.72
C ASN A 130 -7.57 2.81 9.24
N PHE A 131 -8.82 2.42 8.94
CA PHE A 131 -9.34 2.48 7.57
C PHE A 131 -9.55 3.93 7.07
N SER A 132 -9.93 4.84 7.96
CA SER A 132 -10.29 6.21 7.61
C SER A 132 -9.11 7.18 7.71
N ILE A 133 -8.00 6.81 8.39
CA ILE A 133 -6.83 7.68 8.57
C ILE A 133 -6.22 8.13 7.25
N ARG A 134 -6.36 7.31 6.19
CA ARG A 134 -5.90 7.64 4.83
C ARG A 134 -6.58 8.87 4.25
N LYS A 135 -7.76 9.22 4.75
CA LYS A 135 -8.54 10.40 4.36
C LYS A 135 -8.28 11.61 5.27
N CYS A 136 -7.32 11.49 6.19
CA CYS A 136 -6.96 12.53 7.14
C CYS A 136 -5.68 13.25 6.71
N SER A 137 -5.63 14.56 6.93
CA SER A 137 -4.47 15.40 6.74
C SER A 137 -4.19 16.23 7.99
N ILE A 138 -2.92 16.48 8.23
CA ILE A 138 -2.44 17.33 9.33
C ILE A 138 -1.95 18.62 8.70
N SER A 139 -2.42 19.76 9.22
CA SER A 139 -1.98 21.08 8.78
C SER A 139 -1.66 21.96 9.98
N LEU A 140 -0.63 22.78 9.84
CA LEU A 140 -0.32 23.83 10.81
C LEU A 140 -1.27 24.99 10.55
N VAL A 141 -2.08 25.37 11.55
CA VAL A 141 -3.04 26.47 11.44
C VAL A 141 -2.39 27.79 11.79
N SER A 142 -1.67 27.82 12.90
CA SER A 142 -1.04 29.05 13.39
C SER A 142 0.18 28.75 14.24
N SER A 143 1.02 29.75 14.35
CA SER A 143 2.17 29.78 15.24
C SER A 143 2.08 31.04 16.09
N PRO A 144 2.36 30.96 17.41
CA PRO A 144 2.42 32.15 18.25
C PRO A 144 3.67 33.00 17.99
N LEU A 145 4.67 32.46 17.29
CA LEU A 145 5.87 33.19 16.92
C LEU A 145 5.63 33.96 15.61
N LYS A 146 5.68 35.30 15.67
CA LYS A 146 5.50 36.17 14.49
C LYS A 146 6.44 35.80 13.34
N SER A 147 7.69 35.51 13.65
CA SER A 147 8.74 35.11 12.69
C SER A 147 8.48 33.75 12.02
N CYS A 148 7.60 32.93 12.59
CA CYS A 148 7.32 31.55 12.17
C CYS A 148 5.84 31.36 11.82
N SER A 149 5.21 32.38 11.27
CA SER A 149 3.79 32.37 10.93
C SER A 149 3.50 31.49 9.71
N VAL A 150 2.36 30.79 9.74
CA VAL A 150 1.85 30.04 8.60
C VAL A 150 1.34 31.04 7.57
N LYS A 151 1.92 31.04 6.37
CA LYS A 151 1.37 31.79 5.23
C LYS A 151 0.23 30.97 4.64
N LYS A 152 -0.96 31.56 4.54
CA LYS A 152 -2.10 31.01 3.81
C LYS A 152 -1.85 31.04 2.31
#